data_AF-A0A9E0PVG9-F1
#
_entry.id   AF-A0A9E0PVG9-F1
#
_cell.length_a   1.000
_cell.length_b   1.000
_cell.length_c   1.000
_cell.angle_alpha   90.00
_cell.angle_beta   90.00
_cell.angle_gamma   90.00
#
_symmetry.space_group_name_H-M   'P 1'
#
loop_
_entity.id
_entity.type
_entity.pdbx_description
1 polymer ?
#
loop_
_entity_poly.entity_id
_entity_poly.type
_entity_poly.pdbx_seq_one_letter_code
_entity_poly.pdbx_strand_id
1 'polypeptide(L)'
;MPVLGILDGIVQTFELATQTWFTTLFPIAQNLYFALMVIQIAWVGIWSTLGRHEGGEQVLVHILRQVFVLSILYTVLVFSPIWVPTVIGSFEQAGAAAGGIDGINPSSVFSGGFLLALGLLDGLNNWGLLNPITGPMILFTCLTLILCYAWMAGMLLVYLVESYIVLGGGVVLLGFGGSRFTAGLADGYLVYVFRVGVKLFVAYLILGIAGSLAAQWAGMLNAVALDNPGPLFEVLGGA
;
A
#
# COMPACT_ATOMS: atom_id res chain seq x y z
N MET A 1 12.77 -9.75 -22.64
CA MET A 1 13.17 -10.88 -21.77
C MET A 1 12.04 -11.12 -20.77
N PRO A 2 11.55 -12.34 -20.58
CA PRO A 2 10.31 -12.63 -19.83
C PRO A 2 10.42 -12.52 -18.29
N VAL A 3 11.52 -11.94 -17.76
CA VAL A 3 11.71 -11.71 -16.32
C VAL A 3 10.88 -10.52 -15.80
N LEU A 4 10.29 -9.72 -16.69
CA LEU A 4 9.65 -8.43 -16.39
C LEU A 4 8.28 -8.49 -15.70
N GLY A 5 7.74 -9.67 -15.37
CA GLY A 5 6.40 -9.78 -14.78
C GLY A 5 6.27 -10.78 -13.63
N ILE A 6 7.38 -11.32 -13.10
CA ILE A 6 7.27 -12.34 -12.05
C ILE A 6 6.78 -11.76 -10.72
N LEU A 7 7.21 -10.54 -10.36
CA LEU A 7 6.69 -9.86 -9.17
C LEU A 7 5.22 -9.46 -9.37
N ASP A 8 4.86 -9.02 -10.57
CA ASP A 8 3.48 -8.64 -10.90
C ASP A 8 2.55 -9.88 -10.93
N GLY A 9 3.07 -11.03 -11.38
CA GLY A 9 2.36 -12.30 -11.32
C GLY A 9 2.11 -12.79 -9.89
N ILE A 10 3.05 -12.54 -8.97
CA ILE A 10 2.84 -12.79 -7.54
C ILE A 10 1.70 -11.91 -7.03
N VAL A 11 1.74 -10.61 -7.31
CA VAL A 11 0.69 -9.65 -6.94
C VAL A 11 -0.68 -10.10 -7.47
N GLN A 12 -0.76 -10.48 -8.75
CA GLN A 12 -1.99 -10.96 -9.38
C GLN A 12 -2.54 -12.24 -8.71
N THR A 13 -1.65 -13.14 -8.27
CA THR A 13 -2.06 -14.35 -7.54
C THR A 13 -2.72 -13.99 -6.21
N PHE A 14 -2.17 -13.01 -5.48
CA PHE A 14 -2.74 -12.52 -4.23
C PHE A 14 -4.07 -11.79 -4.45
N GLU A 15 -4.21 -11.03 -5.52
CA GLU A 15 -5.47 -10.39 -5.90
C GLU A 15 -6.59 -11.43 -6.12
N LEU A 16 -6.31 -12.47 -6.89
CA LEU A 16 -7.27 -13.56 -7.16
C LEU A 16 -7.64 -14.34 -5.89
N ALA A 17 -6.65 -14.63 -5.04
CA ALA A 17 -6.88 -15.29 -3.75
C ALA A 17 -7.78 -14.43 -2.84
N THR A 18 -7.56 -13.12 -2.84
CA THR A 18 -8.31 -12.14 -2.05
C THR A 18 -9.79 -12.11 -2.42
N GLN A 19 -10.12 -12.17 -3.71
CA GLN A 19 -11.52 -12.24 -4.14
C GLN A 19 -12.23 -13.50 -3.60
N THR A 20 -11.51 -14.62 -3.55
CA THR A 20 -12.03 -15.89 -3.00
C THR A 20 -12.24 -15.80 -1.49
N TRP A 21 -11.31 -15.18 -0.76
CA TRP A 21 -11.49 -14.93 0.68
C TRP A 21 -12.65 -13.98 0.94
N PHE A 22 -12.78 -12.91 0.18
CA PHE A 22 -13.85 -11.95 0.36
C PHE A 22 -15.24 -12.59 0.15
N THR A 23 -15.42 -13.37 -0.92
CA THR A 23 -16.71 -14.04 -1.20
C THR A 23 -17.14 -15.01 -0.10
N THR A 24 -16.19 -15.63 0.60
CA THR A 24 -16.47 -16.54 1.72
C THR A 24 -16.66 -15.80 3.05
N LEU A 25 -15.88 -14.75 3.31
CA LEU A 25 -15.88 -14.01 4.58
C LEU A 25 -16.97 -12.95 4.67
N PHE A 26 -17.36 -12.32 3.56
CA PHE A 26 -18.41 -11.30 3.52
C PHE A 26 -19.75 -11.76 4.13
N PRO A 27 -20.35 -12.91 3.74
CA PRO A 27 -21.60 -13.36 4.34
C PRO A 27 -21.46 -13.69 5.83
N ILE A 28 -20.28 -14.16 6.25
CA ILE A 28 -19.98 -14.42 7.67
C ILE A 28 -19.95 -13.09 8.44
N ALA A 29 -19.29 -12.07 7.90
CA ALA A 29 -19.25 -10.72 8.47
C ALA A 29 -20.65 -10.12 8.59
N GLN A 30 -21.50 -10.30 7.57
CA GLN A 30 -22.88 -9.83 7.59
C GLN A 30 -23.72 -10.53 8.67
N ASN A 31 -23.62 -11.85 8.78
CA ASN A 31 -24.34 -12.60 9.83
C ASN A 31 -23.87 -12.22 11.23
N LEU A 32 -22.56 -12.05 11.42
CA LEU A 32 -21.99 -11.58 12.68
C LEU A 32 -22.49 -10.18 13.03
N TYR A 33 -22.55 -9.29 12.04
CA TYR A 33 -23.07 -7.94 12.20
C TYR A 33 -24.51 -7.95 12.70
N PHE A 34 -25.39 -8.71 12.05
CA PHE A 34 -26.80 -8.81 12.46
C PHE A 34 -26.96 -9.43 13.85
N ALA A 35 -26.19 -10.48 14.17
CA ALA A 35 -26.22 -11.08 15.50
C ALA A 35 -25.85 -10.07 16.60
N LEU A 36 -24.79 -9.30 16.39
CA LEU A 36 -24.35 -8.26 17.33
C LEU A 36 -25.33 -7.09 17.39
N MET A 37 -25.92 -6.71 16.26
CA MET A 37 -26.94 -5.65 16.16
C MET A 37 -28.18 -5.99 16.97
N VAL A 38 -28.68 -7.23 16.88
CA VAL A 38 -29.83 -7.70 17.66
C VAL A 38 -29.51 -7.67 19.16
N ILE A 39 -28.34 -8.15 19.56
CA ILE A 39 -27.88 -8.08 20.97
C ILE A 39 -27.81 -6.63 21.45
N GLN A 40 -27.29 -5.73 20.62
CA GLN A 40 -27.18 -4.31 20.94
C GLN A 40 -28.56 -3.64 21.14
N ILE A 41 -29.51 -3.93 20.25
CA ILE A 41 -30.87 -3.40 20.33
C ILE A 41 -31.59 -3.97 21.57
N ALA A 42 -31.46 -5.28 21.82
CA ALA A 42 -32.01 -5.92 23.01
C ALA A 42 -31.47 -5.29 24.30
N TRP A 43 -30.15 -5.04 24.36
CA TRP A 43 -29.52 -4.37 25.50
C TRP A 43 -30.09 -2.97 25.73
N VAL A 44 -30.21 -2.15 24.68
CA VAL A 44 -30.77 -0.78 24.79
C VAL A 44 -32.26 -0.82 25.17
N GLY A 45 -33.03 -1.76 24.63
CA GLY A 45 -34.43 -1.96 24.96
C GLY A 45 -34.66 -2.34 26.43
N ILE A 46 -33.84 -3.24 26.99
CA ILE A 46 -33.94 -3.63 28.40
C ILE A 46 -33.67 -2.44 29.32
N TRP A 47 -32.59 -1.69 29.08
CA TRP A 47 -32.24 -0.57 29.96
C TRP A 47 -33.21 0.62 29.87
N SER A 48 -33.74 0.89 28.68
CA SER A 48 -34.72 1.97 28.49
C SER A 48 -36.08 1.64 29.11
N THR A 49 -36.48 0.37 29.18
CA THR A 49 -37.73 -0.04 29.85
C THR A 49 -37.62 -0.13 31.37
N LEU A 50 -36.43 -0.40 31.92
CA LEU A 50 -36.18 -0.39 33.37
C LEU A 50 -36.03 1.03 33.96
N GLY A 51 -35.72 2.04 33.14
CA GLY A 51 -35.70 3.44 33.55
C GLY A 51 -37.10 3.92 33.89
N ARG A 52 -37.47 3.92 35.18
CA ARG A 52 -38.82 4.18 35.73
C ARG A 52 -39.48 5.54 35.41
N HIS A 53 -38.93 6.36 34.49
CA HIS A 53 -39.43 7.71 34.22
C HIS A 53 -39.52 8.08 32.72
N GLU A 54 -39.21 7.18 31.80
CA GLU A 54 -39.25 7.49 30.36
C GLU A 54 -40.59 7.02 29.76
N GLY A 55 -41.34 7.95 29.15
CA GLY A 55 -42.53 7.59 28.37
C GLY A 55 -42.16 6.65 27.21
N GLY A 56 -43.09 5.82 26.73
CA GLY A 56 -42.82 4.88 25.62
C GLY A 56 -42.25 5.53 24.35
N GLU A 57 -42.52 6.83 24.16
CA GLU A 57 -41.93 7.65 23.09
C GLU A 57 -40.41 7.82 23.22
N GLN A 58 -39.89 8.00 24.44
CA GLN A 58 -38.45 8.19 24.69
C GLN A 58 -37.66 6.89 24.46
N VAL A 59 -38.25 5.74 24.80
CA VAL A 59 -37.71 4.41 24.47
C VAL A 59 -37.54 4.25 22.96
N LEU A 60 -38.56 4.65 22.19
CA LEU A 60 -38.51 4.59 20.73
C LEU A 60 -37.40 5.48 20.17
N VAL A 61 -37.27 6.71 20.67
CA VAL A 61 -36.22 7.65 20.25
C VAL A 61 -34.82 7.08 20.52
N HIS A 62 -34.59 6.46 21.68
CA HIS A 62 -33.31 5.84 22.02
C HIS A 62 -32.95 4.67 21.09
N ILE A 63 -33.92 3.80 20.78
CA ILE A 63 -33.71 2.68 19.85
C ILE A 63 -33.45 3.21 18.43
N LEU A 64 -34.22 4.19 17.97
CA LEU A 64 -34.14 4.72 16.61
C LEU A 64 -32.78 5.41 16.38
N ARG A 65 -32.29 6.18 17.36
CA ARG A 65 -30.95 6.76 17.34
C ARG A 65 -29.87 5.69 17.26
N GLN A 66 -30.01 4.60 18.01
CA GLN A 66 -29.06 3.49 17.98
C GLN A 66 -29.07 2.75 16.64
N VAL A 67 -30.26 2.47 16.09
CA VAL A 67 -30.43 1.81 14.78
C VAL A 67 -29.84 2.66 13.68
N PHE A 68 -29.97 3.99 13.75
CA PHE A 68 -29.38 4.90 12.78
C PHE A 68 -27.84 4.80 12.75
N VAL A 69 -27.19 4.83 13.93
CA VAL A 69 -25.73 4.69 14.03
C VAL A 69 -25.26 3.32 13.52
N LEU A 70 -25.96 2.24 13.88
CA LEU A 70 -25.67 0.90 13.38
C LEU A 70 -25.94 0.78 11.87
N SER A 71 -26.88 1.54 11.32
CA SER A 71 -27.11 1.53 9.87
C SER A 71 -25.94 2.13 9.11
N ILE A 72 -25.28 3.17 9.66
CA ILE A 72 -24.08 3.76 9.04
C ILE A 72 -22.93 2.76 8.99
N LEU A 73 -22.64 2.03 10.08
CA LEU A 73 -21.60 0.99 10.07
C LEU A 73 -21.96 -0.18 9.16
N TYR A 74 -23.25 -0.52 9.05
CA TYR A 74 -23.70 -1.51 8.09
C TYR A 74 -23.49 -1.04 6.64
N THR A 75 -23.73 0.23 6.34
CA THR A 75 -23.41 0.81 5.03
C THR A 75 -21.92 0.66 4.72
N VAL A 76 -21.03 0.96 5.67
CA VAL A 76 -19.58 0.76 5.49
C VAL A 76 -19.26 -0.72 5.19
N LEU A 77 -19.92 -1.67 5.86
CA LEU A 77 -19.75 -3.10 5.59
C LEU A 77 -20.19 -3.46 4.17
N VAL A 78 -21.38 -3.03 3.74
CA VAL A 78 -21.94 -3.35 2.42
C VAL A 78 -21.14 -2.72 1.28
N PHE A 79 -20.67 -1.48 1.47
CA PHE A 79 -19.84 -0.78 0.48
C PHE A 79 -18.33 -1.04 0.64
N SER A 80 -17.92 -1.88 1.60
CA SER A 80 -16.52 -2.28 1.76
C SER A 80 -15.81 -2.79 0.49
N PRO A 81 -16.44 -3.57 -0.43
CA PRO A 81 -15.75 -4.01 -1.65
C PRO A 81 -15.47 -2.88 -2.63
N ILE A 82 -16.11 -1.72 -2.46
CA ILE A 82 -15.88 -0.54 -3.31
C ILE A 82 -14.99 0.46 -2.57
N TRP A 83 -15.32 0.79 -1.32
CA TRP A 83 -14.65 1.86 -0.58
C TRP A 83 -13.23 1.49 -0.16
N VAL A 84 -13.01 0.28 0.39
CA VAL A 84 -11.67 -0.12 0.86
C VAL A 84 -10.65 -0.12 -0.28
N PRO A 85 -10.89 -0.75 -1.44
CA PRO A 85 -9.93 -0.70 -2.54
C PRO A 85 -9.81 0.69 -3.15
N THR A 86 -10.90 1.47 -3.22
CA THR A 86 -10.83 2.85 -3.74
C THR A 86 -9.97 3.75 -2.85
N VAL A 87 -10.08 3.61 -1.52
CA VAL A 87 -9.24 4.37 -0.57
C VAL A 87 -7.77 4.03 -0.80
N ILE A 88 -7.41 2.75 -0.82
CA ILE A 88 -6.02 2.33 -1.05
C ILE A 88 -5.53 2.79 -2.42
N GLY A 89 -6.31 2.57 -3.47
CA GLY A 89 -5.97 3.00 -4.83
C GLY A 89 -5.82 4.51 -4.98
N SER A 90 -6.57 5.31 -4.22
CA SER A 90 -6.41 6.78 -4.22
C SER A 90 -5.06 7.22 -3.65
N PHE A 91 -4.52 6.50 -2.65
CA PHE A 91 -3.19 6.76 -2.11
C PHE A 91 -2.09 6.32 -3.07
N GLU A 92 -2.26 5.19 -3.76
CA GLU A 92 -1.34 4.76 -4.81
C GLU A 92 -1.30 5.79 -5.95
N GLN A 93 -2.46 6.23 -6.44
CA GLN A 93 -2.57 7.23 -7.48
C GLN A 93 -1.98 8.58 -7.05
N ALA A 94 -2.26 9.03 -5.83
CA ALA A 94 -1.70 10.27 -5.29
C ALA A 94 -0.17 10.17 -5.17
N GLY A 95 0.35 9.02 -4.75
CA GLY A 95 1.79 8.76 -4.61
C GLY A 95 2.50 8.75 -5.96
N ALA A 96 1.90 8.07 -6.95
CA ALA A 96 2.40 8.04 -8.32
C ALA A 96 2.43 9.43 -8.96
N ALA A 97 1.33 10.19 -8.83
CA ALA A 97 1.23 11.55 -9.35
C ALA A 97 2.24 12.51 -8.70
N ALA A 98 2.39 12.45 -7.37
CA ALA A 98 3.34 13.28 -6.64
C ALA A 98 4.80 12.87 -6.88
N GLY A 99 5.06 11.58 -7.11
CA GLY A 99 6.37 11.03 -7.47
C GLY A 99 6.77 11.30 -8.92
N GLY A 100 5.88 11.84 -9.76
CA GLY A 100 6.16 12.15 -11.17
C GLY A 100 6.35 10.91 -12.05
N ILE A 101 5.71 9.79 -11.69
CA ILE A 101 5.92 8.47 -12.28
C ILE A 101 4.57 7.80 -12.56
N ASP A 102 4.33 7.51 -13.83
CA ASP A 102 3.09 6.83 -14.25
C ASP A 102 3.20 5.32 -14.04
N GLY A 103 2.32 4.78 -13.19
CA GLY A 103 2.10 3.34 -13.05
C GLY A 103 3.31 2.56 -12.56
N ILE A 104 3.74 2.78 -11.31
CA ILE A 104 4.79 1.96 -10.72
C ILE A 104 4.23 0.59 -10.31
N ASN A 105 4.70 -0.45 -11.00
CA ASN A 105 4.56 -1.83 -10.57
C ASN A 105 5.88 -2.30 -9.95
N PRO A 106 5.88 -3.25 -9.00
CA PRO A 106 7.12 -3.78 -8.42
C PRO A 106 8.14 -4.23 -9.48
N SER A 107 7.67 -4.81 -10.58
CA SER A 107 8.54 -5.21 -11.69
C SER A 107 9.13 -4.01 -12.45
N SER A 108 8.40 -2.90 -12.60
CA SER A 108 8.92 -1.71 -13.28
C SER A 108 9.97 -0.96 -12.44
N VAL A 109 9.84 -0.96 -11.11
CA VAL A 109 10.89 -0.46 -10.20
C VAL A 109 12.18 -1.23 -10.37
N PHE A 110 12.09 -2.57 -10.32
CA PHE A 110 13.26 -3.43 -10.47
C PHE A 110 13.90 -3.26 -11.85
N SER A 111 13.09 -3.21 -12.90
CA SER A 111 13.56 -2.95 -14.26
C SER A 111 14.22 -1.57 -14.39
N GLY A 112 13.70 -0.53 -13.73
CA GLY A 112 14.31 0.80 -13.72
C GLY A 112 15.72 0.80 -13.13
N GLY A 113 15.91 0.10 -12.00
CA GLY A 113 17.23 -0.08 -11.40
C GLY A 113 18.20 -0.87 -12.28
N PHE A 114 17.69 -1.91 -12.96
CA PHE A 114 18.48 -2.68 -13.91
C PHE A 114 18.91 -1.86 -15.14
N LEU A 115 18.00 -1.06 -15.72
CA LEU A 115 18.31 -0.18 -16.84
C LEU A 115 19.31 0.91 -16.46
N LEU A 116 19.21 1.47 -15.26
CA LEU A 116 20.19 2.42 -14.74
C LEU A 116 21.58 1.77 -14.65
N ALA A 117 21.67 0.57 -14.09
CA ALA A 117 22.94 -0.16 -13.99
C ALA A 117 23.55 -0.49 -15.35
N LEU A 118 22.72 -0.77 -16.36
CA LEU A 118 23.18 -0.93 -17.75
C LEU A 118 23.66 0.40 -18.36
N GLY A 119 22.97 1.52 -18.11
CA GLY A 119 23.40 2.84 -18.58
C GLY A 119 24.73 3.28 -17.98
N LEU A 120 24.97 2.96 -16.70
CA LEU A 120 26.27 3.17 -16.06
C LEU A 120 27.37 2.35 -16.74
N LEU A 121 27.08 1.08 -17.06
CA LEU A 121 28.04 0.20 -17.74
C LEU A 121 28.36 0.69 -19.15
N ASP A 122 27.37 1.22 -19.88
CA ASP A 122 27.53 1.69 -21.26
C ASP A 122 28.29 3.03 -21.34
N GLY A 123 27.97 3.98 -20.45
CA GLY A 123 28.71 5.25 -20.34
C GLY A 123 30.20 5.05 -20.05
N LEU A 124 30.55 3.96 -19.36
CA LEU A 124 31.93 3.61 -18.99
C LEU A 124 32.63 2.69 -20.01
N ASN A 125 31.90 2.07 -20.93
CA ASN A 125 32.48 1.29 -22.02
C ASN A 125 33.36 2.18 -22.94
N ASN A 126 33.03 3.47 -23.05
CA ASN A 126 33.87 4.50 -23.70
C ASN A 126 35.15 4.88 -22.91
N TRP A 127 35.24 4.52 -21.63
CA TRP A 127 36.26 5.00 -20.68
C TRP A 127 37.16 3.90 -20.09
N GLY A 128 37.10 2.71 -20.67
CA GLY A 128 38.04 1.63 -20.37
C GLY A 128 37.57 0.69 -19.26
N LEU A 129 36.67 -0.23 -19.62
CA LEU A 129 36.44 -1.49 -18.87
C LEU A 129 37.73 -2.33 -18.69
N LEU A 130 38.78 -2.03 -19.47
CA LEU A 130 40.06 -2.73 -19.45
C LEU A 130 41.07 -2.18 -18.44
N ASN A 131 40.74 -1.10 -17.71
CA ASN A 131 41.63 -0.56 -16.69
C ASN A 131 41.46 -1.39 -15.38
N PRO A 132 42.52 -2.05 -14.86
CA PRO A 132 42.41 -3.05 -13.79
C PRO A 132 41.92 -2.51 -12.44
N ILE A 133 41.85 -1.19 -12.26
CA ILE A 133 41.43 -0.53 -11.01
C ILE A 133 39.99 0.01 -11.11
N THR A 134 39.66 0.72 -12.19
CA THR A 134 38.33 1.36 -12.32
C THR A 134 37.24 0.35 -12.71
N GLY A 135 37.56 -0.63 -13.55
CA GLY A 135 36.63 -1.69 -13.97
C GLY A 135 35.92 -2.41 -12.80
N PRO A 136 36.66 -2.98 -11.82
CA PRO A 136 36.03 -3.67 -10.70
C PRO A 136 35.22 -2.74 -9.79
N MET A 137 35.64 -1.49 -9.54
CA MET A 137 34.90 -0.54 -8.68
C MET A 137 33.51 -0.20 -9.24
N ILE A 138 33.41 -0.06 -10.57
CA ILE A 138 32.16 0.22 -11.27
C ILE A 138 31.24 -1.00 -11.24
N LEU A 139 31.78 -2.20 -11.47
CA LEU A 139 31.04 -3.45 -11.36
C LEU A 139 30.43 -3.63 -9.96
N PHE A 140 31.20 -3.33 -8.91
CA PHE A 140 30.69 -3.33 -7.53
C PHE A 140 29.57 -2.30 -7.34
N THR A 141 29.72 -1.09 -7.88
CA THR A 141 28.70 -0.03 -7.79
C THR A 141 27.40 -0.43 -8.49
N CYS A 142 27.46 -0.96 -9.71
CA CYS A 142 26.29 -1.46 -10.43
C CYS A 142 25.61 -2.61 -9.68
N LEU A 143 26.37 -3.54 -9.09
CA LEU A 143 25.82 -4.63 -8.30
C LEU A 143 25.10 -4.09 -7.05
N THR A 144 25.69 -3.12 -6.34
CA THR A 144 25.06 -2.48 -5.17
C THR A 144 23.78 -1.75 -5.55
N LEU A 145 23.75 -1.04 -6.68
CA LEU A 145 22.55 -0.35 -7.17
C LEU A 145 21.43 -1.34 -7.50
N ILE A 146 21.73 -2.43 -8.20
CA ILE A 146 20.74 -3.47 -8.50
C ILE A 146 20.16 -4.04 -7.21
N LEU A 147 20.99 -4.31 -6.19
CA LEU A 147 20.51 -4.81 -4.89
C LEU A 147 19.63 -3.79 -4.16
N CYS A 148 19.96 -2.50 -4.22
CA CYS A 148 19.13 -1.43 -3.63
C CYS A 148 17.75 -1.35 -4.30
N TYR A 149 17.70 -1.35 -5.64
CA TYR A 149 16.44 -1.34 -6.37
C TYR A 149 15.64 -2.63 -6.19
N ALA A 150 16.31 -3.79 -6.09
CA ALA A 150 15.66 -5.05 -5.74
C ALA A 150 15.00 -4.99 -4.36
N TRP A 151 15.69 -4.41 -3.37
CA TRP A 151 15.15 -4.21 -2.03
C TRP A 151 13.92 -3.29 -2.03
N MET A 152 13.99 -2.16 -2.75
CA MET A 152 12.86 -1.23 -2.88
C MET A 152 11.65 -1.89 -3.57
N ALA A 153 11.89 -2.63 -4.66
CA ALA A 153 10.84 -3.39 -5.34
C ALA A 153 10.23 -4.47 -4.42
N GLY A 154 11.05 -5.14 -3.61
CA GLY A 154 10.60 -6.12 -2.62
C GLY A 154 9.73 -5.50 -1.54
N MET A 155 10.10 -4.32 -1.01
CA MET A 155 9.28 -3.59 -0.03
C MET A 155 7.95 -3.16 -0.63
N LEU A 156 7.94 -2.65 -1.88
CA LEU A 156 6.71 -2.31 -2.59
C LEU A 156 5.80 -3.54 -2.73
N LEU A 157 6.36 -4.68 -3.16
CA LEU A 157 5.63 -5.95 -3.25
C LEU A 157 4.98 -6.32 -1.91
N VAL A 158 5.73 -6.26 -0.81
CA VAL A 158 5.20 -6.59 0.53
C VAL A 158 4.04 -5.68 0.91
N TYR A 159 4.12 -4.38 0.60
CA TYR A 159 3.02 -3.45 0.88
C TYR A 159 1.78 -3.70 0.02
N LEU A 160 1.96 -4.07 -1.26
CA LEU A 160 0.84 -4.49 -2.11
C LEU A 160 0.20 -5.78 -1.56
N VAL A 161 0.99 -6.79 -1.24
CA VAL A 161 0.46 -8.04 -0.67
C VAL A 161 -0.26 -7.80 0.66
N GLU A 162 0.28 -6.91 1.51
CA GLU A 162 -0.39 -6.48 2.75
C GLU A 162 -1.77 -5.85 2.44
N SER A 163 -1.88 -5.00 1.42
CA SER A 163 -3.14 -4.35 1.04
C SER A 163 -4.19 -5.36 0.55
N TYR A 164 -3.79 -6.38 -0.22
CA TYR A 164 -4.68 -7.46 -0.64
C TYR A 164 -5.16 -8.33 0.53
N ILE A 165 -4.27 -8.66 1.48
CA ILE A 165 -4.66 -9.39 2.69
C ILE A 165 -5.69 -8.60 3.51
N VAL A 166 -5.52 -7.27 3.60
CA VAL A 166 -6.47 -6.37 4.27
C VAL A 166 -7.83 -6.38 3.57
N LEU A 167 -7.85 -6.27 2.25
CA LEU A 167 -9.08 -6.31 1.46
C LEU A 167 -9.86 -7.61 1.66
N GLY A 168 -9.17 -8.76 1.69
CA GLY A 168 -9.80 -10.07 1.80
C GLY A 168 -10.19 -10.43 3.23
N GLY A 169 -9.21 -10.47 4.13
CA GLY A 169 -9.40 -10.95 5.50
C GLY A 169 -10.03 -9.92 6.43
N GLY A 170 -9.82 -8.64 6.15
CA GLY A 170 -10.23 -7.54 7.02
C GLY A 170 -11.74 -7.31 7.09
N VAL A 171 -12.51 -7.79 6.10
CA VAL A 171 -13.97 -7.63 6.05
C VAL A 171 -14.68 -8.25 7.27
N VAL A 172 -14.12 -9.30 7.86
CA VAL A 172 -14.67 -9.92 9.08
C VAL A 172 -14.64 -8.96 10.26
N LEU A 173 -13.60 -8.12 10.35
CA LEU A 173 -13.46 -7.13 11.41
C LEU A 173 -14.54 -6.04 11.34
N LEU A 174 -15.00 -5.69 10.12
CA LEU A 174 -16.16 -4.82 9.96
C LEU A 174 -17.45 -5.44 10.49
N GLY A 175 -17.58 -6.77 10.43
CA GLY A 175 -18.71 -7.51 11.01
C GLY A 175 -18.86 -7.30 12.53
N PHE A 176 -17.76 -7.04 13.24
CA PHE A 176 -17.79 -6.71 14.66
C PHE A 176 -18.37 -5.32 14.98
N GLY A 177 -18.65 -4.48 13.96
CA GLY A 177 -19.27 -3.17 14.13
C GLY A 177 -20.72 -3.18 14.63
N GLY A 178 -21.38 -4.34 14.67
CA GLY A 178 -22.81 -4.46 15.01
C GLY A 178 -23.17 -4.12 16.47
N SER A 179 -22.19 -4.02 17.38
CA SER A 179 -22.42 -3.66 18.78
C SER A 179 -21.39 -2.65 19.26
N ARG A 180 -21.79 -1.74 20.16
CA ARG A 180 -20.87 -0.76 20.76
C ARG A 180 -19.74 -1.39 21.57
N PHE A 181 -19.93 -2.62 22.04
CA PHE A 181 -18.91 -3.36 22.79
C PHE A 181 -17.77 -3.83 21.89
N THR A 182 -18.06 -4.08 20.60
CA THR A 182 -17.12 -4.64 19.63
C THR A 182 -16.77 -3.67 18.50
N ALA A 183 -17.44 -2.50 18.45
CA ALA A 183 -17.25 -1.46 17.44
C ALA A 183 -15.80 -0.99 17.32
N GLY A 184 -15.03 -1.00 18.41
CA GLY A 184 -13.61 -0.64 18.39
C GLY A 184 -12.75 -1.51 17.45
N LEU A 185 -13.16 -2.75 17.16
CA LEU A 185 -12.48 -3.61 16.19
C LEU A 185 -12.72 -3.14 14.75
N ALA A 186 -13.96 -2.75 14.44
CA ALA A 186 -14.32 -2.23 13.12
C ALA A 186 -13.67 -0.87 12.87
N ASP A 187 -13.69 0.03 13.87
CA ASP A 187 -13.03 1.33 13.80
C ASP A 187 -11.51 1.16 13.64
N GLY A 188 -10.89 0.25 14.40
CA GLY A 188 -9.48 -0.08 14.30
C GLY A 188 -9.09 -0.61 12.91
N TYR A 189 -9.95 -1.44 12.31
CA TYR A 189 -9.75 -1.92 10.95
C TYR A 189 -9.83 -0.78 9.92
N LEU A 190 -10.83 0.11 10.01
CA LEU A 190 -10.92 1.25 9.10
C LEU A 190 -9.68 2.14 9.18
N VAL A 191 -9.20 2.44 10.39
CA VAL A 191 -7.93 3.16 10.58
C VAL A 191 -6.75 2.40 9.98
N TYR A 192 -6.74 1.07 10.07
CA TYR A 192 -5.69 0.24 9.47
C TYR A 192 -5.67 0.33 7.94
N VAL A 193 -6.84 0.34 7.29
CA VAL A 193 -6.95 0.55 5.83
C VAL A 193 -6.26 1.85 5.42
N PHE A 194 -6.51 2.95 6.13
CA PHE A 194 -5.83 4.22 5.88
C PHE A 194 -4.32 4.12 6.13
N ARG A 195 -3.88 3.43 7.20
CA ARG A 195 -2.45 3.23 7.48
C ARG A 195 -1.74 2.49 6.35
N VAL A 196 -2.35 1.45 5.79
CA VAL A 196 -1.80 0.70 4.65
C VAL A 196 -1.75 1.57 3.40
N GLY A 197 -2.81 2.33 3.11
CA GLY A 197 -2.80 3.32 2.02
C GLY A 197 -1.65 4.34 2.16
N VAL A 198 -1.44 4.89 3.36
CA VAL A 198 -0.34 5.82 3.63
C VAL A 198 1.03 5.17 3.46
N LYS A 199 1.23 3.90 3.88
CA LYS A 199 2.49 3.18 3.63
C LYS A 199 2.79 3.08 2.14
N LEU A 200 1.79 2.73 1.34
CA LEU A 200 1.93 2.69 -0.12
C LEU A 200 2.28 4.08 -0.65
N PHE A 201 1.50 5.11 -0.32
CA PHE A 201 1.77 6.49 -0.73
C PHE A 201 3.23 6.93 -0.48
N VAL A 202 3.74 6.68 0.74
CA VAL A 202 5.14 7.00 1.09
C VAL A 202 6.13 6.19 0.26
N ALA A 203 5.87 4.90 0.01
CA ALA A 203 6.71 4.07 -0.84
C ALA A 203 6.78 4.61 -2.28
N TYR A 204 5.65 5.03 -2.86
CA TYR A 204 5.63 5.67 -4.19
C TYR A 204 6.43 6.98 -4.23
N LEU A 205 6.33 7.82 -3.19
CA LEU A 205 7.12 9.06 -3.10
C LEU A 205 8.63 8.78 -3.03
N ILE A 206 9.05 7.82 -2.20
CA ILE A 206 10.46 7.43 -2.09
C ILE A 206 10.98 6.93 -3.43
N LEU A 207 10.19 6.11 -4.14
CA LEU A 207 10.55 5.60 -5.46
C LEU A 207 10.68 6.70 -6.51
N GLY A 208 9.83 7.73 -6.46
CA GLY A 208 9.95 8.88 -7.37
C GLY A 208 11.19 9.71 -7.14
N ILE A 209 11.52 9.99 -5.87
CA ILE A 209 12.76 10.68 -5.52
C ILE A 209 13.98 9.83 -5.89
N ALA A 210 13.94 8.52 -5.65
CA ALA A 210 15.02 7.62 -6.04
C ALA A 210 15.24 7.61 -7.57
N GLY A 211 14.15 7.62 -8.35
CA GLY A 211 14.20 7.69 -9.81
C GLY A 211 14.80 9.00 -10.33
N SER A 212 14.38 10.14 -9.77
CA SER A 212 14.92 11.45 -10.19
C SER A 212 16.40 11.61 -9.82
N LEU A 213 16.77 11.18 -8.62
CA LEU A 213 18.15 11.19 -8.14
C LEU A 213 19.04 10.31 -9.03
N ALA A 214 18.59 9.10 -9.37
CA ALA A 214 19.29 8.21 -10.30
C ALA A 214 19.52 8.85 -11.68
N ALA A 215 18.51 9.52 -12.23
CA ALA A 215 18.64 10.23 -13.50
C ALA A 215 19.67 11.37 -13.44
N GLN A 216 19.72 12.09 -12.32
CA GLN A 216 20.71 13.15 -12.09
C GLN A 216 22.14 12.60 -12.06
N TRP A 217 22.39 11.52 -11.30
CA TRP A 217 23.71 10.87 -11.26
C TRP A 217 24.14 10.34 -12.63
N ALA A 218 23.21 9.73 -13.38
CA ALA A 218 23.48 9.26 -14.74
C ALA A 218 23.83 10.42 -15.70
N GLY A 219 23.17 11.57 -15.56
CA GLY A 219 23.51 12.79 -16.31
C GLY A 219 24.92 13.30 -16.00
N MET A 220 25.30 13.34 -14.73
CA MET A 220 26.64 13.78 -14.31
C MET A 220 27.74 12.85 -14.82
N LEU A 221 27.52 11.54 -14.82
CA LEU A 221 28.50 10.58 -15.34
C LEU A 221 28.73 10.70 -16.85
N ASN A 222 27.71 11.05 -17.63
CA ASN A 222 27.89 11.34 -19.05
C ASN A 222 28.62 12.68 -19.31
N ALA A 223 28.63 13.59 -18.34
CA ALA A 223 29.33 14.87 -18.41
C ALA A 223 30.79 14.81 -17.92
N VAL A 224 31.23 13.68 -17.33
CA VAL A 224 32.63 13.46 -16.96
C VAL A 224 33.44 13.34 -18.26
N ALA A 225 34.36 14.28 -18.49
CA ALA A 225 35.37 14.32 -19.56
C ALA A 225 36.77 14.07 -18.95
N LEU A 226 37.69 13.38 -19.65
CA LEU A 226 38.99 12.93 -19.09
C LEU A 226 39.83 14.09 -18.51
N ASP A 227 39.49 15.32 -18.91
CA ASP A 227 40.12 16.57 -18.50
C ASP A 227 39.48 17.22 -17.25
N ASN A 228 38.36 16.72 -16.73
CA ASN A 228 37.73 17.25 -15.50
C ASN A 228 37.02 16.15 -14.66
N PRO A 229 37.73 15.51 -13.72
CA PRO A 229 37.17 14.45 -12.87
C PRO A 229 36.24 14.95 -11.75
N GLY A 230 36.02 16.27 -11.62
CA GLY A 230 35.18 16.86 -10.57
C GLY A 230 33.79 16.23 -10.39
N PRO A 231 33.02 15.99 -11.47
CA PRO A 231 31.67 15.41 -11.36
C PRO A 231 31.67 13.96 -10.86
N LEU A 232 32.77 13.22 -11.03
CA LEU A 232 32.90 11.84 -10.53
C LEU A 232 33.06 11.81 -9.00
N PHE A 233 33.73 12.81 -8.42
CA PHE A 233 33.81 12.96 -6.96
C PHE A 233 32.51 13.49 -6.35
N GLU A 234 31.71 14.24 -7.09
CA GLU A 234 30.37 14.68 -6.67
C GLU A 234 29.41 13.47 -6.60
N VAL A 235 29.47 12.59 -7.61
CA VAL A 235 28.75 11.30 -7.65
C VAL A 235 29.14 10.35 -6.54
N LEU A 236 30.44 10.26 -6.21
CA LEU A 236 30.94 9.41 -5.13
C LEU A 236 30.80 10.04 -3.74
N GLY A 237 30.71 11.38 -3.67
CA GLY A 237 30.60 12.16 -2.44
C GLY A 237 29.15 12.37 -1.97
N GLY A 238 28.16 12.08 -2.82
CA GLY A 238 26.75 12.21 -2.47
C GLY A 238 26.27 13.65 -2.35
N ALA A 239 26.83 14.57 -3.16
CA ALA A 239 26.40 15.97 -3.24
C ALA A 239 25.44 16.21 -4.41
#